data_AF-A0A952Z6T3-F1
#
_entry.id   AF-A0A952Z6T3-F1
#
_cell.length_a   1.000
_cell.length_b   1.000
_cell.length_c   1.000
_cell.angle_alpha   90.00
_cell.angle_beta   90.00
_cell.angle_gamma   90.00
#
_symmetry.space_group_name_H-M   'P 1'
#
loop_
_entity.id
_entity.type
_entity.pdbx_description
1 polymer ?
#
loop_
_entity_poly.entity_id
_entity_poly.type
_entity_poly.pdbx_seq_one_letter_code
_entity_poly.pdbx_strand_id
1 'polypeptide(L)' 'MSPTVFREAGFRFYFFSREEPRMHVHVQGKNGEAKYWQN' A
#
# COMPACT_ATOMS: atom_id res chain seq x y z
N MET A 1 -0.19 -11.45 5.87
CA MET A 1 0.31 -10.09 6.14
C MET A 1 1.37 -9.75 5.11
N SER A 2 1.14 -8.74 4.28
CA SER A 2 2.17 -8.23 3.36
C SER A 2 3.25 -7.48 4.14
N PRO A 3 4.54 -7.54 3.76
CA PRO A 3 5.58 -6.77 4.45
C PRO A 3 5.32 -5.26 4.28
N THR A 4 5.64 -4.48 5.32
CA THR A 4 5.62 -3.02 5.22
C THR A 4 6.93 -2.56 4.64
N VAL A 5 6.89 -1.76 3.59
CA VAL A 5 8.10 -1.22 2.96
C VAL A 5 8.44 0.17 3.49
N PHE A 6 7.46 0.93 3.97
CA PHE A 6 7.66 2.28 4.51
C PHE A 6 6.57 2.65 5.53
N ARG A 7 6.91 3.52 6.50
CA ARG A 7 6.00 4.09 7.49
C ARG A 7 6.29 5.56 7.71
N GLU A 8 5.23 6.36 7.74
CA GLU A 8 5.32 7.79 8.05
C GLU A 8 3.98 8.32 8.56
N ALA A 9 3.98 9.19 9.56
CA ALA A 9 2.78 9.87 10.09
C ALA A 9 1.56 8.96 10.39
N GLY A 10 1.80 7.72 10.82
CA GLY A 10 0.74 6.74 11.10
C GLY A 10 0.20 6.01 9.87
N PHE A 11 0.79 6.22 8.71
CA PHE A 11 0.52 5.48 7.48
C PHE A 11 1.52 4.34 7.26
N ARG A 12 1.03 3.28 6.63
CA ARG A 12 1.79 2.10 6.27
C ARG A 12 1.69 1.87 4.77
N PHE A 13 2.84 1.70 4.14
CA PHE A 13 2.96 1.45 2.70
C PHE A 13 3.38 0.00 2.46
N TYR A 14 2.72 -0.69 1.52
CA TYR A 14 3.02 -2.08 1.18
C TYR A 14 2.58 -2.44 -0.23
N PHE A 15 3.16 -3.52 -0.76
CA PHE A 15 2.74 -4.17 -2.00
C PHE A 15 1.88 -5.38 -1.68
N PHE A 16 0.76 -5.55 -2.39
CA PHE A 16 -0.05 -6.77 -2.29
C PHE A 16 0.22 -7.67 -3.50
N SER A 17 1.18 -8.59 -3.34
CA SER A 17 1.73 -9.41 -4.43
C SER A 17 0.77 -10.38 -5.14
N ARG A 18 -0.50 -10.47 -4.70
CA ARG A 18 -1.52 -11.36 -5.28
C ARG A 18 -2.79 -10.64 -5.71
N GLU A 19 -2.80 -9.31 -5.74
CA GLU A 19 -3.99 -8.56 -6.15
C GLU A 19 -4.09 -8.44 -7.67
N GLU A 20 -3.13 -7.76 -8.31
CA GLU A 20 -3.18 -7.50 -9.74
C GLU A 20 -1.77 -7.13 -10.29
N PRO A 21 -1.51 -7.26 -11.62
CA PRO A 21 -0.18 -7.15 -12.20
C PRO A 21 0.35 -5.73 -12.45
N ARG A 22 -0.49 -4.70 -12.54
CA ARG A 22 -0.06 -3.31 -12.70
C ARG A 22 0.67 -2.84 -11.45
N MET A 23 1.58 -1.89 -11.62
CA MET A 23 2.34 -1.39 -10.49
C MET A 23 1.48 -0.45 -9.65
N HIS A 24 1.28 -0.81 -8.37
CA HIS A 24 0.57 0.01 -7.40
C HIS A 24 1.13 -0.14 -5.99
N VAL A 25 0.83 0.83 -5.13
CA VAL A 25 1.15 0.82 -3.70
C VAL A 25 -0.13 0.99 -2.90
N HIS A 26 -0.30 0.18 -1.86
CA HIS A 26 -1.34 0.37 -0.85
C HIS A 26 -0.84 1.30 0.25
N VAL A 27 -1.72 2.20 0.69
CA VAL A 27 -1.49 3.09 1.82
C VAL A 27 -2.61 2.88 2.81
N GLN A 28 -2.28 2.31 3.97
CA GLN A 28 -3.22 2.06 5.05
C GLN A 28 -3.00 3.06 6.18
N GLY A 29 -4.08 3.67 6.66
CA GLY A 29 -4.10 4.54 7.84
C GLY A 29 -5.23 4.16 8.79
N LYS A 30 -5.39 4.93 9.88
CA LYS A 30 -6.40 4.65 10.93
C LYS A 30 -7.84 4.56 10.40
N ASN A 31 -8.16 5.35 9.38
CA ASN A 31 -9.54 5.54 8.91
C ASN A 31 -9.83 4.89 7.54
N GLY A 32 -8.90 4.09 7.01
CA GLY A 32 -9.10 3.42 5.73
C GLY A 32 -7.82 3.14 4.96
N GLU A 33 -8.02 2.85 3.69
CA GLU A 33 -6.98 2.44 2.76
C GLU A 33 -7.15 3.17 1.42
N ALA A 34 -6.03 3.50 0.79
CA ALA A 34 -5.95 4.03 -0.56
C ALA A 34 -4.98 3.21 -1.42
N LYS A 35 -5.19 3.22 -2.74
CA LYS A 35 -4.30 2.59 -3.73
C LYS A 35 -3.87 3.60 -4.78
N TYR A 36 -2.56 3.68 -5.01
CA TYR A 36 -1.96 4.57 -6.01
C TYR A 36 -1.29 3.74 -7.10
N TRP A 37 -1.51 4.12 -8.35
CA TRP A 37 -1.01 3.43 -9.53
C TRP A 37 0.13 4.23 -10.15
N GLN A 38 1.12 3.56 -10.74
CA GLN A 38 2.00 4.23 -11.70
C GLN A 38 1.34 4.25 -13.09
N ASN A 39 1.64 5.30 -13.85
CA ASN A 39 1.24 5.44 -15.26
C ASN A 39 2.09 4.55 -16.15
#